data_AF-A0A7Y3JU65-F1
#
_entry.id   AF-A0A7Y3JU65-F1
#
_cell.length_a   1.000
_cell.length_b   1.000
_cell.length_c   1.000
_cell.angle_alpha   90.00
_cell.angle_beta   90.00
_cell.angle_gamma   90.00
#
_symmetry.space_group_name_H-M   'P 1'
#
loop_
_entity.id
_entity.type
_entity.pdbx_description
1 polymer ?
#
loop_
_entity_poly.entity_id
_entity_poly.type
_entity_poly.pdbx_seq_one_letter_code
_entity_poly.pdbx_strand_id
1 'polypeptide(L)'
;MAKPDYDAEFEDWLVIVTRRCIVLTGRVYSDRKGRFADGIWIRTSMVLTSLDAIESGQVITTLNSRYLLCPVRASAEPGRYSGRTLQ
;
A
#
# COMPACT_ATOMS: atom_id res chain seq x y z
N MET A 1 17.75 -10.67 16.10
CA MET A 1 17.25 -9.78 15.03
C MET A 1 16.23 -8.84 15.65
N ALA A 2 16.41 -7.52 15.53
CA ALA A 2 15.42 -6.56 16.01
C ALA A 2 14.11 -6.74 15.22
N LYS A 3 12.97 -6.71 15.91
CA LYS A 3 11.66 -6.72 15.25
C LYS A 3 11.55 -5.42 14.45
N PRO A 4 11.22 -5.46 13.15
CA PRO A 4 11.06 -4.25 12.37
C PRO A 4 9.87 -3.45 12.88
N ASP A 5 9.96 -2.13 12.69
CA ASP A 5 9.11 -1.14 13.32
C ASP A 5 7.76 -0.91 12.61
N TYR A 6 7.27 -1.95 11.92
CA TYR A 6 6.01 -1.94 11.17
C TYR A 6 5.28 -3.28 11.27
N ASP A 7 3.97 -3.27 11.06
CA ASP A 7 3.11 -4.45 11.17
C ASP A 7 3.01 -5.22 9.85
N ALA A 8 2.96 -4.51 8.72
CA ALA A 8 2.81 -5.10 7.39
C ALA A 8 3.46 -4.23 6.29
N GLU A 9 3.69 -4.83 5.14
CA GLU A 9 4.12 -4.16 3.91
C GLU A 9 2.89 -3.74 3.10
N PHE A 10 3.00 -2.64 2.36
CA PHE A 10 1.92 -2.06 1.58
C PHE A 10 2.40 -1.72 0.18
N GLU A 11 1.90 -2.43 -0.83
CA GLU A 11 2.23 -2.29 -2.25
C GLU A 11 1.05 -1.71 -3.03
N ASP A 12 1.31 -1.25 -4.26
CA ASP A 12 0.30 -0.75 -5.20
C ASP A 12 -0.66 0.27 -4.58
N TRP A 13 -0.13 1.14 -3.71
CA TRP A 13 -0.93 1.97 -2.84
C TRP A 13 -1.36 3.28 -3.48
N LEU A 14 -2.55 3.73 -3.12
CA LEU A 14 -3.17 4.98 -3.55
C LEU A 14 -3.61 5.78 -2.33
N VAL A 15 -3.26 7.06 -2.30
CA VAL A 15 -3.71 8.00 -1.26
C VAL A 15 -5.09 8.52 -1.63
N ILE A 16 -6.04 8.40 -0.71
CA ILE A 16 -7.37 8.98 -0.84
C ILE A 16 -7.51 10.06 0.23
N VAL A 17 -7.53 11.31 -0.23
CA VAL A 17 -7.77 12.48 0.61
C VAL A 17 -9.25 12.83 0.54
N THR A 18 -9.92 12.85 1.69
CA THR A 18 -11.31 13.28 1.81
C THR A 18 -11.39 14.55 2.66
N ARG A 19 -12.56 15.19 2.72
CA ARG A 19 -12.78 16.33 3.63
C ARG A 19 -12.62 16.00 5.12
N ARG A 20 -12.61 14.72 5.49
CA ARG A 20 -12.60 14.26 6.89
C ARG A 20 -11.30 13.61 7.32
N CYS A 21 -10.62 12.92 6.40
CA CYS A 21 -9.42 12.15 6.71
C CYS A 21 -8.66 11.73 5.44
N ILE A 22 -7.44 11.26 5.67
CA ILE A 22 -6.60 10.58 4.69
C ILE A 22 -6.66 9.08 4.97
N VAL A 23 -6.82 8.28 3.93
CA VAL A 23 -6.71 6.81 3.98
C VAL A 23 -5.87 6.32 2.80
N LEU A 24 -5.33 5.11 2.93
CA LEU A 24 -4.66 4.43 1.84
C LEU A 24 -5.44 3.19 1.42
N THR A 25 -5.40 2.90 0.13
CA THR A 25 -5.85 1.61 -0.42
C THR A 25 -4.71 0.97 -1.17
N GLY A 26 -4.51 -0.33 -1.04
CA GLY A 26 -3.39 -1.03 -1.67
C GLY A 26 -3.34 -2.49 -1.25
N ARG A 27 -2.32 -3.21 -1.70
CA ARG A 27 -2.10 -4.62 -1.36
C ARG A 27 -1.28 -4.74 -0.09
N VAL A 28 -1.75 -5.57 0.84
CA VAL A 28 -1.03 -5.85 2.08
C VAL A 28 -0.22 -7.14 1.95
N TYR A 29 0.99 -7.14 2.50
CA TYR A 29 1.89 -8.29 2.53
C TYR A 29 2.56 -8.41 3.90
N SER A 30 3.05 -9.60 4.24
CA SER A 30 3.86 -9.86 5.43
C SER A 30 3.18 -9.38 6.72
N ASP A 31 1.84 -9.50 6.84
CA ASP A 31 1.11 -9.02 8.01
C ASP A 31 1.45 -9.82 9.26
N ARG A 32 2.28 -9.22 10.12
CA ARG A 32 2.81 -9.85 11.35
C ARG A 32 1.74 -10.11 12.40
N LYS A 33 0.56 -9.50 12.24
CA LYS A 33 -0.60 -9.68 13.12
C LYS A 33 -1.54 -10.79 12.63
N GLY A 34 -1.29 -11.38 11.45
CA GLY A 34 -2.07 -12.51 10.92
C GLY A 34 -3.53 -12.19 10.62
N ARG A 35 -3.85 -10.94 10.29
CA ARG A 35 -5.21 -10.46 10.03
C ARG A 35 -5.59 -10.56 8.56
N PHE A 36 -4.60 -10.45 7.67
CA PHE A 36 -4.80 -10.44 6.23
C PHE A 36 -3.85 -11.44 5.56
N ALA A 37 -4.34 -12.07 4.50
CA ALA A 37 -3.49 -12.86 3.61
C ALA A 37 -2.72 -11.93 2.66
N ASP A 38 -1.54 -12.39 2.23
CA ASP A 38 -0.68 -11.65 1.31
C ASP A 38 -1.35 -11.38 -0.04
N GLY A 39 -1.16 -10.16 -0.55
CA GLY A 39 -1.69 -9.69 -1.83
C GLY A 39 -3.15 -9.24 -1.81
N ILE A 40 -3.84 -9.35 -0.68
CA ILE A 40 -5.20 -8.84 -0.56
C ILE A 40 -5.20 -7.31 -0.64
N TRP A 41 -6.12 -6.78 -1.45
CA TRP A 41 -6.38 -5.36 -1.51
C TRP A 41 -7.21 -4.91 -0.30
N ILE A 42 -6.69 -3.97 0.49
CA ILE A 42 -7.39 -3.42 1.65
C ILE A 42 -7.48 -1.90 1.57
N ARG A 43 -8.43 -1.35 2.34
CA ARG A 43 -8.47 0.06 2.70
C ARG A 43 -8.06 0.20 4.16
N THR A 44 -7.09 1.07 4.43
CA THR A 44 -6.64 1.32 5.80
C THR A 44 -7.69 2.10 6.60
N SER A 45 -7.53 2.10 7.92
CA SER A 45 -8.10 3.12 8.79
C SER A 45 -7.47 4.49 8.50
N MET A 46 -7.93 5.54 9.21
CA MET A 46 -7.36 6.89 9.11
C MET A 46 -5.84 6.86 9.30
N VAL A 47 -5.15 7.52 8.37
CA VAL A 47 -3.71 7.77 8.43
C VAL A 47 -3.45 8.92 9.39
N LEU A 48 -2.51 8.72 10.31
CA LEU A 48 -2.06 9.70 11.30
C LEU A 48 -0.77 10.39 10.88
N THR A 49 0.01 9.77 9.99
CA THR A 49 1.16 10.39 9.33
C THR A 49 0.72 11.56 8.45
N SER A 50 1.50 12.63 8.44
CA SER A 50 1.22 13.80 7.60
C SER A 50 1.35 13.46 6.11
N LEU A 51 0.57 14.13 5.26
CA LEU A 51 0.47 13.82 3.84
C LEU A 51 1.81 13.93 3.10
N ASP A 52 2.64 14.90 3.50
CA ASP A 52 3.99 15.16 3.00
C ASP A 52 5.00 14.04 3.34
N ALA A 53 4.72 13.21 4.33
CA ALA A 53 5.56 12.07 4.71
C ALA A 53 5.08 10.73 4.12
N ILE A 54 4.04 10.75 3.27
CA ILE A 54 3.55 9.55 2.58
C ILE A 54 4.34 9.35 1.29
N GLU A 55 5.42 8.59 1.38
CA GLU A 55 6.30 8.26 0.26
C GLU A 55 6.79 6.80 0.34
N SER A 56 7.28 6.26 -0.79
CA SER A 56 7.86 4.93 -0.83
C SER A 56 9.09 4.82 0.07
N GLY A 57 9.20 3.70 0.77
CA GLY A 57 10.25 3.41 1.76
C GLY A 57 9.90 3.86 3.18
N GLN A 58 8.86 4.68 3.37
CA GLN A 58 8.49 5.17 4.70
C GLN A 58 7.51 4.25 5.41
N VAL A 59 7.61 4.26 6.74
CA VAL A 59 6.61 3.64 7.61
C VAL A 59 5.57 4.68 7.98
N ILE A 60 4.34 4.44 7.57
CA ILE A 60 3.20 5.27 7.97
C ILE A 60 2.49 4.68 9.18
N THR A 61 1.84 5.53 9.94
CA THR A 61 0.99 5.13 11.07
C THR A 61 -0.46 5.40 10.75
N THR A 62 -1.30 4.41 11.03
CA THR A 62 -2.76 4.50 11.00
C THR A 62 -3.30 4.26 12.40
N LEU A 63 -4.60 4.46 12.62
CA LEU A 63 -5.24 4.18 13.92
C LEU A 63 -4.92 2.78 14.48
N ASN A 64 -4.83 1.78 13.61
CA ASN A 64 -4.75 0.38 14.05
C ASN A 64 -3.39 -0.26 13.77
N SER A 65 -2.56 0.31 12.89
CA SER A 65 -1.36 -0.35 12.37
C SER A 65 -0.34 0.58 11.76
N ARG A 66 0.88 0.07 11.65
CA ARG A 66 1.99 0.71 10.95
C ARG A 66 2.33 -0.07 9.69
N TYR A 67 2.45 0.63 8.56
CA TYR A 67 2.68 0.00 7.26
C TYR A 67 3.95 0.54 6.63
N LEU A 68 4.81 -0.34 6.13
CA LEU A 68 5.91 0.04 5.25
C LEU A 68 5.35 0.25 3.84
N LEU A 69 5.46 1.47 3.30
CA LEU A 69 5.08 1.76 1.93
C LEU A 69 6.15 1.25 0.98
N CYS A 70 5.87 0.17 0.27
CA CYS A 70 6.83 -0.38 -0.67
C CYS A 70 6.86 0.47 -1.95
N PRO A 71 8.03 0.61 -2.61
CA PRO A 71 8.10 1.23 -3.92
C PRO A 71 7.27 0.42 -4.92
N VAL A 72 6.66 1.11 -5.89
CA VAL A 72 5.99 0.46 -7.02
C VAL A 72 7.01 -0.44 -7.68
N ARG A 73 6.78 -1.76 -7.64
CA ARG A 73 7.59 -2.68 -8.43
C ARG A 73 7.30 -2.34 -9.88
N ALA A 74 8.31 -1.83 -10.59
CA ALA A 74 8.23 -1.68 -12.04
C ALA A 74 7.76 -3.04 -12.56
N SER A 75 6.55 -3.08 -13.11
CA SER A 75 5.95 -4.31 -13.60
C SER A 75 6.91 -4.84 -14.66
N ALA A 76 7.56 -5.97 -14.39
CA ALA A 76 8.44 -6.60 -15.35
C ALA A 76 7.63 -7.28 -16.45
N GLU A 77 6.59 -6.67 -16.99
CA GLU A 77 5.93 -7.07 -18.23
C GLU A 77 5.33 -5.84 -18.94
N PRO A 78 5.84 -5.45 -20.12
CA PRO A 78 5.03 -4.67 -21.06
C PRO A 78 3.90 -5.60 -21.53
N GLY A 79 2.76 -5.51 -20.84
CA GLY A 79 1.52 -6.16 -21.26
C GLY A 79 1.23 -5.74 -22.70
N ARG A 80 1.40 -6.69 -23.63
CA ARG A 80 0.99 -6.56 -25.02
C ARG A 80 -0.50 -6.28 -25.05
N TYR A 81 -0.90 -5.02 -25.16
CA TYR A 81 -2.18 -4.69 -25.76
C TYR A 81 -2.08 -4.99 -27.26
N SER A 82 -2.28 -6.27 -27.62
CA SER A 82 -2.66 -6.66 -28.97
C SER A 82 -4.11 -6.21 -29.18
N GLY A 83 -4.30 -4.91 -29.38
CA GLY A 83 -5.52 -4.41 -29.99
C GLY A 83 -5.61 -4.98 -31.40
N ARG A 84 -6.47 -5.99 -31.59
CA ARG A 84 -6.94 -6.38 -32.91
C ARG A 84 -7.55 -5.14 -33.56
N THR A 85 -6.92 -4.65 -34.63
CA THR A 85 -7.61 -3.83 -35.63
C THR A 85 -8.75 -4.68 -36.17
N LEU A 86 -10.00 -4.32 -35.84
CA LEU A 86 -11.15 -4.82 -36.57
C LEU A 86 -11.07 -4.19 -37.96
N GLN A 87 -11.06 -5.05 -38.98
CA GLN A 87 -11.19 -4.68 -40.40
C GLN A 87 -12.55 -4.03 -40.68
#